data_AF-A0A419EAB4-F1
#
_entry.id   AF-A0A419EAB4-F1
#
_cell.length_a   1.000
_cell.length_b   1.000
_cell.length_c   1.000
_cell.angle_alpha   90.00
_cell.angle_beta   90.00
_cell.angle_gamma   90.00
#
_symmetry.space_group_name_H-M   'P 1'
#
loop_
_entity.id
_entity.type
_entity.pdbx_description
1 polymer ?
#
loop_
_entity_poly.entity_id
_entity_poly.type
_entity_poly.pdbx_seq_one_letter_code
_entity_poly.pdbx_strand_id
1 'polypeptide(L)'
;MLTVTLYTRKDCKLCDEVKADLLELQPQYPHRLAEVDIDTDPALRANYGQIIPVIEVGPYSLKAPISRQKLQMTLGAASDRKNQLETLDDPVYKMQTEKGRNVTTGDRVSFWIAKRYLLVLNLFMFLYVGLPFLAPTLMKFGAEVPAQMIYRIYKPLCHQFGFRSFFLFGEQPFYPLAEAEVSGFKTFEEATGIANLDDPYSVTRFQARNYLGSDIVGYKVALCERDVAIYFALLAFGVLYGATGRRFKSLHWVAWILIGIGPIGLDGFSQLFSQFNWEWLNSLLPYRESTPYLRVFTGALFGFMTAWFAYPNIEESMSETRQYYIKKFAVNQVSE
;
A
#
# COMPACT_ATOMS: atom_id res chain seq x y z
N MET A 1 26.23 -31.60 1.52
CA MET A 1 26.69 -30.44 2.31
C MET A 1 25.50 -29.71 2.92
N LEU A 2 25.60 -29.33 4.20
CA LEU A 2 24.61 -28.53 4.93
C LEU A 2 24.76 -27.04 4.59
N THR A 3 23.69 -26.27 4.79
CA THR A 3 23.73 -24.80 4.76
C THR A 3 23.49 -24.28 6.17
N VAL A 4 24.46 -23.55 6.70
CA VAL A 4 24.42 -22.90 8.01
C VAL A 4 24.30 -21.39 7.78
N THR A 5 23.27 -20.75 8.34
CA THR A 5 23.12 -19.29 8.31
C THR A 5 23.54 -18.72 9.66
N LEU A 6 24.47 -17.78 9.68
CA LEU A 6 24.90 -17.03 10.87
C LEU A 6 24.40 -15.59 10.77
N TYR A 7 23.48 -15.20 11.65
CA TYR A 7 23.10 -13.80 11.85
C TYR A 7 24.15 -13.13 12.74
N THR A 8 24.79 -12.13 12.18
CA THR A 8 25.96 -11.44 12.75
C THR A 8 25.83 -9.94 12.56
N ARG A 9 26.78 -9.18 13.10
CA ARG A 9 26.99 -7.76 12.82
C ARG A 9 28.47 -7.43 12.89
N LYS A 10 28.84 -6.25 12.40
CA LYS A 10 30.20 -5.73 12.57
C LYS A 10 30.56 -5.57 14.05
N ASP A 11 31.81 -5.85 14.39
CA ASP A 11 32.38 -5.69 15.73
C ASP A 11 31.69 -6.55 16.81
N CYS A 12 31.38 -7.82 16.50
CA CYS A 12 30.75 -8.76 17.42
C CYS A 12 31.68 -9.92 17.79
N LYS A 13 32.36 -9.84 18.95
CA LYS A 13 33.30 -10.88 19.42
C LYS A 13 32.66 -12.26 19.53
N LEU A 14 31.45 -12.35 20.10
CA LEU A 14 30.73 -13.63 20.21
C LEU A 14 30.41 -14.23 18.83
N CYS A 15 30.16 -13.38 17.83
CA CYS A 15 29.91 -13.83 16.46
C CYS A 15 31.19 -14.36 15.81
N ASP A 16 32.34 -13.71 16.07
CA ASP A 16 33.65 -14.15 15.60
C ASP A 16 34.06 -15.51 16.22
N GLU A 17 33.80 -15.70 17.51
CA GLU A 17 34.03 -16.98 18.22
C GLU A 17 33.20 -18.11 17.60
N VAL A 18 31.88 -17.88 17.42
CA VAL A 18 30.99 -18.85 16.78
C VAL A 18 31.42 -19.16 15.35
N LYS A 19 31.88 -18.16 14.60
CA LYS A 19 32.39 -18.35 13.23
C LYS A 19 33.65 -19.20 13.22
N ALA A 20 34.57 -19.01 14.16
CA ALA A 20 35.77 -19.84 14.30
C ALA A 20 35.40 -21.30 14.63
N ASP A 21 34.49 -21.52 15.59
CA ASP A 21 34.01 -22.87 15.92
C ASP A 21 33.35 -23.57 14.72
N LEU A 22 32.56 -22.83 13.92
CA LEU A 22 31.96 -23.36 12.69
C LEU A 22 33.03 -23.80 11.68
N LEU A 23 34.06 -22.99 11.46
CA LEU A 23 35.17 -23.34 10.57
C LEU A 23 35.92 -24.60 11.04
N GLU A 24 36.17 -24.73 12.34
CA GLU A 24 36.84 -25.90 12.91
C GLU A 24 35.97 -27.17 12.83
N LEU A 25 34.65 -27.05 12.92
CA LEU A 25 33.71 -28.18 12.82
C LEU A 25 33.40 -28.58 11.37
N GLN A 26 33.80 -27.77 10.38
CA GLN A 26 33.53 -28.00 8.96
C GLN A 26 34.05 -29.36 8.44
N PRO A 27 35.24 -29.86 8.83
CA PRO A 27 35.72 -31.18 8.41
C PRO A 27 34.85 -32.34 8.94
N GLN A 28 34.31 -32.21 10.15
CA GLN A 28 33.48 -33.24 10.78
C GLN A 28 32.03 -33.18 10.28
N TYR A 29 31.50 -31.97 10.05
CA TYR A 29 30.15 -31.74 9.56
C TYR A 29 30.22 -30.86 8.31
N PRO A 30 30.36 -31.42 7.10
CA PRO A 30 30.52 -30.63 5.88
C PRO A 30 29.37 -29.65 5.64
N HIS A 31 29.67 -28.34 5.75
CA HIS A 31 28.68 -27.27 5.61
C HIS A 31 29.22 -26.03 4.88
N ARG A 32 28.28 -25.24 4.35
CA ARG A 32 28.49 -23.89 3.82
C ARG A 32 28.00 -22.87 4.84
N LEU A 33 28.77 -21.81 5.05
CA LEU A 33 28.44 -20.76 6.01
C LEU A 33 27.94 -19.50 5.29
N ALA A 34 26.66 -19.21 5.39
CA ALA A 34 26.04 -17.97 4.90
C ALA A 34 25.95 -16.95 6.03
N GLU A 35 26.57 -15.78 5.85
CA GLU A 35 26.53 -14.70 6.84
C GLU A 35 25.43 -13.69 6.49
N VAL A 36 24.61 -13.34 7.47
CA VAL A 36 23.57 -12.31 7.35
C VAL A 36 23.86 -11.20 8.35
N ASP A 37 24.26 -10.03 7.85
CA ASP A 37 24.46 -8.83 8.67
C ASP A 37 23.10 -8.24 9.07
N ILE A 38 22.76 -8.30 10.35
CA ILE A 38 21.49 -7.81 10.89
C ILE A 38 21.35 -6.29 10.79
N ASP A 39 22.46 -5.55 10.60
CA ASP A 39 22.43 -4.10 10.48
C ASP A 39 21.98 -3.63 9.07
N THR A 40 21.83 -4.55 8.11
CA THR A 40 21.39 -4.28 6.75
C THR A 40 19.88 -4.02 6.59
N ASP A 41 19.06 -4.50 7.54
CA ASP A 41 17.61 -4.31 7.53
C ASP A 41 17.08 -3.99 8.96
N PRO A 42 16.24 -2.95 9.14
CA PRO A 42 15.74 -2.57 10.45
C PRO A 42 14.97 -3.68 11.19
N ALA A 43 14.27 -4.56 10.46
CA ALA A 43 13.51 -5.63 11.07
C ALA A 43 14.41 -6.78 11.52
N LEU A 44 15.51 -7.06 10.80
CA LEU A 44 16.56 -7.96 11.30
C LEU A 44 17.18 -7.42 12.58
N ARG A 45 17.51 -6.12 12.63
CA ARG A 45 18.02 -5.47 13.85
C ARG A 45 17.02 -5.56 15.01
N ALA A 46 15.73 -5.35 14.76
CA ALA A 46 14.70 -5.47 15.79
C ALA A 46 14.56 -6.90 16.32
N ASN A 47 14.60 -7.90 15.44
CA ASN A 47 14.41 -9.31 15.82
C ASN A 47 15.65 -9.95 16.46
N TYR A 48 16.85 -9.60 15.99
CA TYR A 48 18.09 -10.27 16.36
C TYR A 48 19.05 -9.41 17.19
N GLY A 49 18.88 -8.08 17.23
CA GLY A 49 19.87 -7.14 17.77
C GLY A 49 20.29 -7.36 19.23
N GLN A 50 19.47 -8.04 20.04
CA GLN A 50 19.78 -8.37 21.44
C GLN A 50 20.17 -9.84 21.67
N ILE A 51 20.08 -10.70 20.64
CA ILE A 51 20.23 -12.15 20.77
C ILE A 51 21.30 -12.75 19.85
N ILE A 52 21.93 -11.94 19.00
CA ILE A 52 23.08 -12.37 18.19
C ILE A 52 24.26 -12.83 19.08
N PRO A 53 25.07 -13.79 18.61
CA PRO A 53 24.94 -14.54 17.36
C PRO A 53 23.74 -15.50 17.35
N VAL A 54 23.09 -15.63 16.19
CA VAL A 54 22.04 -16.64 15.96
C VAL A 54 22.44 -17.51 14.77
N ILE A 55 22.30 -18.82 14.92
CA ILE A 55 22.59 -19.80 13.88
C ILE A 55 21.30 -20.49 13.46
N GLU A 56 21.09 -20.67 12.16
CA GLU A 56 20.01 -21.48 11.61
C GLU A 56 20.58 -22.57 10.68
N VAL A 57 20.22 -23.83 10.94
CA VAL A 57 20.61 -25.00 10.14
C VAL A 57 19.40 -25.91 9.95
N GLY A 58 18.85 -25.96 8.73
CA GLY A 58 17.59 -26.66 8.47
C GLY A 58 16.46 -26.13 9.37
N PRO A 59 15.76 -27.00 10.13
CA PRO A 59 14.72 -26.56 11.07
C PRO A 59 15.26 -26.09 12.44
N TYR A 60 16.57 -26.21 12.68
CA TYR A 60 17.16 -25.92 13.98
C TYR A 60 17.65 -24.48 14.04
N SER A 61 17.43 -23.82 15.19
CA SER A 61 17.92 -22.47 15.48
C SER A 61 18.62 -22.45 16.84
N LEU A 62 19.82 -21.85 16.90
CA LEU A 62 20.58 -21.61 18.12
C LEU A 62 20.72 -20.12 18.36
N LYS A 63 20.40 -19.69 19.58
CA LYS A 63 20.58 -18.31 20.06
C LYS A 63 21.68 -18.27 21.12
N ALA A 64 22.31 -17.12 21.28
CA ALA A 64 23.31 -16.90 22.32
C ALA A 64 22.77 -17.21 23.74
N PRO A 65 23.61 -17.73 24.66
CA PRO A 65 25.00 -18.17 24.44
C PRO A 65 25.08 -19.50 23.67
N ILE A 66 26.00 -19.58 22.70
CA ILE A 66 26.24 -20.77 21.87
C ILE A 66 27.58 -21.38 22.29
N SER A 67 27.55 -22.60 22.86
CA SER A 67 28.76 -23.36 23.13
C SER A 67 29.12 -24.27 21.96
N ARG A 68 30.41 -24.57 21.80
CA ARG A 68 30.91 -25.55 20.82
C ARG A 68 30.19 -26.90 20.88
N GLN A 69 29.91 -27.41 22.07
CA GLN A 69 29.18 -28.67 22.25
C GLN A 69 27.74 -28.58 21.70
N LYS A 70 27.03 -27.48 21.98
CA LYS A 70 25.66 -27.26 21.47
C LYS A 70 25.65 -27.10 19.95
N LEU A 71 26.67 -26.44 19.42
CA LEU A 71 26.88 -26.29 17.99
C LEU A 71 27.10 -27.65 17.32
N GLN A 72 27.99 -28.47 17.87
CA GLN A 72 28.28 -29.81 17.38
C GLN A 72 27.04 -30.71 17.38
N MET A 73 26.28 -30.74 18.48
CA MET A 73 25.03 -31.51 18.56
C MET A 73 24.02 -31.08 17.50
N THR A 74 23.91 -29.78 17.25
CA THR A 74 22.95 -29.23 16.29
C THR A 74 23.36 -29.53 14.84
N LEU A 75 24.66 -29.40 14.52
CA LEU A 75 25.18 -29.77 13.21
C LEU A 75 25.05 -31.26 12.94
N GLY A 76 25.29 -32.11 13.95
CA GLY A 76 25.05 -33.55 13.87
C GLY A 76 23.59 -33.88 13.59
N ALA A 77 22.66 -33.35 14.39
CA ALA A 77 21.23 -33.56 14.19
C ALA A 77 20.73 -33.07 12.82
N ALA A 78 21.25 -31.93 12.34
CA ALA A 78 20.94 -31.42 11.00
C ALA A 78 21.50 -32.32 9.89
N SER A 79 22.71 -32.85 10.06
CA SER A 79 23.34 -33.79 9.13
C SER A 79 22.54 -35.10 9.04
N ASP A 80 22.18 -35.69 10.17
CA ASP A 80 21.43 -36.94 10.24
C ASP A 80 20.05 -36.79 9.61
N ARG A 81 19.34 -35.70 9.93
CA ARG A 81 18.05 -35.38 9.33
C ARG A 81 18.16 -35.23 7.80
N LYS A 82 19.17 -34.51 7.31
CA LYS A 82 19.40 -34.34 5.87
C LYS A 82 19.64 -35.69 5.19
N ASN A 83 20.52 -36.53 5.76
CA ASN A 83 20.81 -37.86 5.23
C ASN A 83 19.54 -38.72 5.19
N GLN A 84 18.69 -38.64 6.22
CA GLN A 84 17.42 -39.35 6.27
C GLN A 84 16.45 -38.88 5.18
N LEU A 85 16.30 -37.56 4.98
CA LEU A 85 15.43 -37.00 3.94
C LEU A 85 15.91 -37.32 2.52
N GLU A 86 17.22 -37.34 2.29
CA GLU A 86 17.83 -37.76 1.03
C GLU A 86 17.63 -39.26 0.77
N THR A 87 17.67 -40.09 1.83
CA THR A 87 17.41 -41.53 1.74
C THR A 87 15.94 -41.83 1.44
N LEU A 88 15.01 -41.04 1.98
CA LEU A 88 13.56 -41.22 1.80
C LEU A 88 13.01 -40.66 0.49
N ASP A 89 13.87 -40.08 -0.35
CA ASP A 89 13.52 -39.40 -1.60
C ASP A 89 12.40 -38.35 -1.45
N ASP A 90 12.40 -37.64 -0.31
CA ASP A 90 11.28 -36.77 0.06
C ASP A 90 11.06 -35.66 -1.01
N PRO A 91 9.89 -35.62 -1.68
CA PRO A 91 9.65 -34.71 -2.79
C PRO A 91 9.54 -33.25 -2.32
N VAL A 92 9.10 -33.02 -1.08
CA VAL A 92 8.97 -31.67 -0.52
C VAL A 92 10.36 -31.11 -0.20
N TYR A 93 11.24 -31.91 0.38
CA TYR A 93 12.62 -31.54 0.66
C TYR A 93 13.39 -31.22 -0.63
N LYS A 94 13.25 -32.04 -1.68
CA LYS A 94 13.86 -31.78 -3.00
C LYS A 94 13.37 -30.45 -3.58
N MET A 95 12.06 -30.23 -3.62
CA MET A 95 11.49 -28.98 -4.13
C MET A 95 11.98 -27.75 -3.34
N GLN A 96 12.03 -27.84 -2.00
CA GLN A 96 12.50 -26.74 -1.15
C GLN A 96 13.99 -26.43 -1.36
N THR A 97 14.82 -27.46 -1.47
CA THR A 97 16.26 -27.29 -1.74
C THR A 97 16.52 -26.73 -3.13
N GLU A 98 15.78 -27.14 -4.15
CA GLU A 98 15.87 -26.58 -5.50
C GLU A 98 15.41 -25.11 -5.55
N LYS A 99 14.28 -24.77 -4.92
CA LYS A 99 13.81 -23.38 -4.83
C LYS A 99 14.81 -22.47 -4.10
N GLY A 100 15.52 -23.02 -3.11
CA GLY A 100 16.56 -22.31 -2.36
C GLY A 100 17.88 -22.16 -3.11
N ARG A 101 18.16 -23.00 -4.12
CA ARG A 101 19.46 -23.11 -4.81
C ARG A 101 19.68 -22.13 -5.95
N ASN A 102 18.63 -21.50 -6.46
CA ASN A 102 18.72 -20.59 -7.59
C ASN A 102 18.08 -19.26 -7.25
N VAL A 103 18.82 -18.17 -7.50
CA VAL A 103 18.29 -16.81 -7.47
C VAL A 103 17.80 -16.44 -8.86
N THR A 104 16.50 -16.25 -8.99
CA THR A 104 15.87 -15.88 -10.25
C THR A 104 15.74 -14.37 -10.41
N THR A 105 15.46 -13.90 -11.62
CA THR A 105 15.08 -12.49 -11.86
C THR A 105 13.82 -12.12 -11.06
N GLY A 106 12.86 -13.05 -10.93
CA GLY A 106 11.65 -12.86 -10.13
C GLY A 106 11.94 -12.62 -8.64
N ASP A 107 12.95 -13.29 -8.08
CA ASP A 107 13.39 -13.07 -6.69
C ASP A 107 13.97 -11.66 -6.51
N ARG A 108 14.80 -11.21 -7.47
CA ARG A 108 15.40 -9.87 -7.43
C ARG A 108 14.33 -8.77 -7.54
N VAL A 109 13.33 -8.95 -8.41
CA VAL A 109 12.19 -8.05 -8.53
C VAL A 109 11.37 -8.03 -7.24
N SER A 110 11.06 -9.20 -6.68
CA SER A 110 10.28 -9.31 -5.44
C SER A 110 11.00 -8.65 -4.26
N PHE A 111 12.31 -8.84 -4.13
CA PHE A 111 13.13 -8.16 -3.13
C PHE A 111 13.16 -6.64 -3.34
N TRP A 112 13.30 -6.17 -4.58
CA TRP A 112 13.25 -4.74 -4.90
C TRP A 112 11.91 -4.13 -4.52
N ILE A 113 10.80 -4.80 -4.86
CA ILE A 113 9.45 -4.40 -4.47
C ILE A 113 9.36 -4.34 -2.94
N ALA A 114 9.75 -5.39 -2.22
CA ALA A 114 9.66 -5.42 -0.76
C ALA A 114 10.48 -4.29 -0.08
N LYS A 115 11.58 -3.85 -0.70
CA LYS A 115 12.40 -2.72 -0.24
C LYS A 115 11.80 -1.36 -0.59
N ARG A 116 11.13 -1.23 -1.74
CA ARG A 116 10.66 0.02 -2.33
C ARG A 116 9.14 0.16 -2.40
N TYR A 117 8.37 -0.76 -1.83
CA TYR A 117 6.92 -0.83 -1.99
C TYR A 117 6.23 0.50 -1.64
N LEU A 118 6.65 1.16 -0.54
CA LEU A 118 6.06 2.43 -0.12
C LEU A 118 6.29 3.54 -1.14
N LEU A 119 7.46 3.56 -1.80
CA LEU A 119 7.73 4.49 -2.89
C LEU A 119 6.84 4.19 -4.10
N VAL A 120 6.68 2.91 -4.44
CA VAL A 120 5.81 2.48 -5.54
C VAL A 120 4.36 2.86 -5.28
N LEU A 121 3.84 2.60 -4.07
CA LEU A 121 2.49 2.98 -3.66
C LEU A 121 2.29 4.49 -3.69
N ASN A 122 3.21 5.26 -3.10
CA ASN A 122 3.11 6.73 -3.10
C ASN A 122 3.20 7.31 -4.51
N LEU A 123 4.09 6.79 -5.36
CA LEU A 123 4.20 7.24 -6.75
C LEU A 123 2.93 6.91 -7.53
N PHE A 124 2.39 5.70 -7.36
CA PHE A 124 1.11 5.31 -7.96
C PHE A 124 -0.01 6.25 -7.52
N MET A 125 -0.17 6.49 -6.21
CA MET A 125 -1.20 7.38 -5.68
C MET A 125 -1.01 8.83 -6.15
N PHE A 126 0.22 9.33 -6.18
CA PHE A 126 0.56 10.65 -6.70
C PHE A 126 0.16 10.81 -8.18
N LEU A 127 0.50 9.83 -9.02
CA LEU A 127 0.10 9.86 -10.42
C LEU A 127 -1.42 9.73 -10.56
N TYR A 128 -2.05 8.85 -9.78
CA TYR A 128 -3.49 8.60 -9.83
C TYR A 128 -4.31 9.85 -9.44
N VAL A 129 -3.94 10.55 -8.36
CA VAL A 129 -4.67 11.74 -7.93
C VAL A 129 -4.20 13.02 -8.63
N GLY A 130 -2.95 13.06 -9.10
CA GLY A 130 -2.36 14.22 -9.76
C GLY A 130 -2.74 14.36 -11.24
N LEU A 131 -2.79 13.27 -12.00
CA LEU A 131 -3.16 13.30 -13.43
C LEU A 131 -4.54 13.96 -13.69
N PRO A 132 -5.59 13.74 -12.87
CA PRO A 132 -6.87 14.44 -13.00
C PRO A 132 -6.81 15.97 -12.95
N PHE A 133 -5.80 16.56 -12.29
CA PHE A 133 -5.59 18.02 -12.24
C PHE A 133 -4.87 18.54 -13.50
N LEU A 134 -4.20 17.67 -14.25
CA LEU A 134 -3.60 18.03 -15.52
C LEU A 134 -4.68 18.27 -16.59
N ALA A 135 -5.82 17.56 -16.53
CA ALA A 135 -6.92 17.73 -17.47
C ALA A 135 -7.44 19.18 -17.59
N PRO A 136 -7.87 19.86 -16.50
CA PRO A 136 -8.32 21.25 -16.58
C PRO A 136 -7.19 22.22 -16.98
N THR A 137 -5.95 21.91 -16.62
CA THR A 137 -4.78 22.72 -17.02
C THR A 137 -4.57 22.67 -18.54
N LEU A 138 -4.64 21.47 -19.12
CA LEU A 138 -4.54 21.28 -20.57
C LEU A 138 -5.71 21.94 -21.32
N MET A 139 -6.93 21.87 -20.78
CA MET A 139 -8.08 22.60 -21.33
C MET A 139 -7.81 24.11 -21.35
N LYS A 140 -7.27 24.68 -20.26
CA LYS A 140 -6.97 26.10 -20.17
C LYS A 140 -5.94 26.57 -21.20
N PHE A 141 -4.98 25.71 -21.56
CA PHE A 141 -3.96 26.00 -22.58
C PHE A 141 -4.39 25.60 -24.01
N GLY A 142 -5.65 25.19 -24.22
CA GLY A 142 -6.16 24.80 -25.54
C GLY A 142 -5.70 23.42 -26.03
N ALA A 143 -5.02 22.63 -25.18
CA ALA A 143 -4.59 21.27 -25.49
C ALA A 143 -5.74 20.27 -25.24
N GLU A 144 -6.84 20.41 -26.00
CA GLU A 144 -8.08 19.68 -25.75
C GLU A 144 -7.97 18.16 -25.92
N VAL A 145 -7.28 17.70 -26.96
CA VAL A 145 -7.14 16.26 -27.27
C VAL A 145 -6.51 15.50 -26.10
N PRO A 146 -5.32 15.88 -25.58
CA PRO A 146 -4.74 15.20 -24.43
C PRO A 146 -5.56 15.38 -23.15
N ALA A 147 -6.25 16.52 -22.95
CA ALA A 147 -7.14 16.71 -21.81
C ALA A 147 -8.32 15.72 -21.83
N GLN A 148 -8.98 15.59 -22.98
CA GLN A 148 -10.09 14.65 -23.18
C GLN A 148 -9.67 13.20 -22.98
N MET A 149 -8.42 12.84 -23.32
CA MET A 149 -7.89 11.50 -23.04
C MET A 149 -7.85 11.21 -21.54
N ILE A 150 -7.41 12.18 -20.72
CA ILE A 150 -7.42 12.04 -19.26
C ILE A 150 -8.85 11.88 -18.74
N TYR A 151 -9.79 12.74 -19.16
CA TYR A 151 -11.20 12.60 -18.76
C TYR A 151 -11.76 11.22 -19.10
N ARG A 152 -11.46 10.68 -20.29
CA ARG A 152 -11.92 9.36 -20.74
C ARG A 152 -11.35 8.22 -19.89
N ILE A 153 -10.06 8.27 -19.56
CA ILE A 153 -9.40 7.24 -18.72
C ILE A 153 -10.02 7.16 -17.33
N TYR A 154 -10.40 8.30 -16.73
CA TYR A 154 -11.00 8.34 -15.39
C TYR A 154 -12.52 8.16 -15.38
N LYS A 155 -13.20 8.27 -16.53
CA LYS A 155 -14.66 8.16 -16.66
C LYS A 155 -15.29 6.84 -16.15
N PRO A 156 -14.62 5.66 -16.22
CA PRO A 156 -15.15 4.44 -15.61
C PRO A 156 -14.85 4.34 -14.10
N LEU A 157 -13.87 5.09 -13.60
CA LEU A 157 -13.46 5.09 -12.19
C LEU A 157 -14.30 6.07 -11.36
N CYS A 158 -14.76 7.15 -11.99
CA CYS A 158 -15.57 8.18 -11.37
C CYS A 158 -16.64 8.66 -12.34
N HIS A 159 -17.85 8.95 -11.84
CA HIS A 159 -18.92 9.50 -12.67
C HIS A 159 -18.61 10.90 -13.21
N GLN A 160 -17.71 11.66 -12.58
CA GLN A 160 -17.27 13.01 -13.01
C GLN A 160 -18.43 14.01 -13.22
N PHE A 161 -19.47 13.94 -12.39
CA PHE A 161 -20.52 14.96 -12.41
C PHE A 161 -19.94 16.34 -12.09
N GLY A 162 -20.25 17.35 -12.92
CA GLY A 162 -19.77 18.72 -12.72
C GLY A 162 -20.07 19.23 -11.31
N PHE A 163 -21.31 19.09 -10.83
CA PHE A 163 -21.75 19.50 -9.49
C PHE A 163 -21.15 18.73 -8.30
N ARG A 164 -20.26 17.77 -8.57
CA ARG A 164 -19.49 17.00 -7.58
C ARG A 164 -17.97 17.09 -7.82
N SER A 165 -17.53 18.01 -8.65
CA SER A 165 -16.12 18.13 -9.07
C SER A 165 -15.58 19.51 -8.72
N PHE A 166 -14.29 19.56 -8.40
CA PHE A 166 -13.58 20.83 -8.32
C PHE A 166 -13.40 21.43 -9.72
N PHE A 167 -13.40 22.75 -9.80
CA PHE A 167 -13.11 23.53 -10.99
C PHE A 167 -11.84 24.36 -10.79
N LEU A 168 -11.00 24.42 -11.84
CA LEU A 168 -9.80 25.24 -11.87
C LEU A 168 -9.93 26.29 -12.98
N PHE A 169 -9.25 27.43 -12.79
CA PHE A 169 -9.15 28.52 -13.77
C PHE A 169 -10.48 29.20 -14.11
N GLY A 170 -11.44 29.21 -13.19
CA GLY A 170 -12.74 29.88 -13.32
C GLY A 170 -13.11 30.72 -12.09
N GLU A 171 -14.35 31.18 -12.06
CA GLU A 171 -14.87 32.07 -11.00
C GLU A 171 -14.96 31.39 -9.61
N GLN A 172 -15.27 30.09 -9.57
CA GLN A 172 -15.47 29.36 -8.31
C GLN A 172 -14.75 27.99 -8.30
N PRO A 173 -14.32 27.51 -7.12
CA PRO A 173 -13.65 26.22 -7.00
C PRO A 173 -14.61 25.02 -7.14
N PHE A 174 -15.91 25.23 -7.01
CA PHE A 174 -16.96 24.23 -7.16
C PHE A 174 -18.31 24.93 -7.39
N TYR A 175 -19.27 24.20 -7.94
CA TYR A 175 -20.64 24.68 -8.17
C TYR A 175 -21.62 23.59 -7.68
N PRO A 176 -22.22 23.73 -6.49
CA PRO A 176 -23.09 22.71 -5.93
C PRO A 176 -24.47 22.73 -6.59
N LEU A 177 -25.28 21.70 -6.35
CA LEU A 177 -26.71 21.78 -6.64
C LEU A 177 -27.42 22.66 -5.59
N ALA A 178 -28.58 23.22 -5.93
CA ALA A 178 -29.36 24.06 -5.01
C ALA A 178 -29.77 23.27 -3.75
N GLU A 179 -30.06 21.98 -3.90
CA GLU A 179 -30.48 21.05 -2.85
C GLU A 179 -29.37 20.73 -1.85
N ALA A 180 -28.12 21.12 -2.13
CA ALA A 180 -27.03 21.05 -1.15
C ALA A 180 -27.05 22.24 -0.17
N GLU A 181 -27.89 23.25 -0.41
CA GLU A 181 -28.12 24.42 0.45
C GLU A 181 -26.84 25.18 0.84
N VAL A 182 -25.87 25.23 -0.08
CA VAL A 182 -24.58 25.90 0.15
C VAL A 182 -24.71 27.39 -0.16
N SER A 183 -24.67 28.22 0.88
CA SER A 183 -24.75 29.69 0.74
C SER A 183 -23.45 30.30 0.21
N GLY A 184 -23.58 31.40 -0.54
CA GLY A 184 -22.43 32.17 -1.05
C GLY A 184 -21.76 31.61 -2.31
N PHE A 185 -22.31 30.55 -2.91
CA PHE A 185 -21.82 29.97 -4.16
C PHE A 185 -22.91 29.94 -5.23
N LYS A 186 -22.54 30.11 -6.51
CA LYS A 186 -23.48 29.91 -7.61
C LYS A 186 -23.72 28.41 -7.74
N THR A 187 -24.95 28.03 -7.99
CA THR A 187 -25.30 26.64 -8.27
C THR A 187 -24.77 26.21 -9.64
N PHE A 188 -24.66 24.90 -9.85
CA PHE A 188 -24.25 24.35 -11.15
C PHE A 188 -25.23 24.72 -12.26
N GLU A 189 -26.53 24.79 -11.95
CA GLU A 189 -27.55 25.23 -12.90
C GLU A 189 -27.36 26.71 -13.27
N GLU A 190 -27.16 27.61 -12.30
CA GLU A 190 -26.88 29.03 -12.57
C GLU A 190 -25.61 29.24 -13.41
N ALA A 191 -24.58 28.43 -13.18
CA ALA A 191 -23.30 28.54 -13.88
C ALA A 191 -23.33 27.97 -15.31
N THR A 192 -24.18 26.98 -15.59
CA THR A 192 -24.12 26.20 -16.85
C THR A 192 -25.42 26.20 -17.66
N GLY A 193 -26.54 26.58 -17.06
CA GLY A 193 -27.88 26.44 -17.63
C GLY A 193 -28.42 25.00 -17.66
N ILE A 194 -27.69 24.03 -17.10
CA ILE A 194 -28.12 22.62 -17.07
C ILE A 194 -29.01 22.40 -15.84
N ALA A 195 -30.32 22.32 -16.08
CA ALA A 195 -31.36 22.18 -15.07
C ALA A 195 -31.80 20.71 -14.83
N ASN A 196 -32.69 20.51 -13.85
CA ASN A 196 -33.32 19.22 -13.49
C ASN A 196 -32.29 18.13 -13.17
N LEU A 197 -31.29 18.47 -12.35
CA LEU A 197 -30.20 17.56 -11.96
C LEU A 197 -30.50 16.81 -10.66
N ASP A 198 -31.50 17.24 -9.92
CA ASP A 198 -32.07 16.59 -8.75
C ASP A 198 -32.75 15.26 -9.12
N ASP A 199 -33.43 15.20 -10.26
CA ASP A 199 -34.04 13.99 -10.80
C ASP A 199 -32.96 12.98 -11.31
N PRO A 200 -32.81 11.80 -10.68
CA PRO A 200 -31.85 10.78 -11.10
C PRO A 200 -32.13 10.21 -12.51
N TYR A 201 -33.35 10.33 -13.02
CA TYR A 201 -33.78 9.82 -14.32
C TYR A 201 -33.62 10.84 -15.46
N SER A 202 -33.31 12.09 -15.12
CA SER A 202 -33.17 13.15 -16.09
C SER A 202 -31.97 12.94 -17.03
N VAL A 203 -32.22 13.11 -18.33
CA VAL A 203 -31.19 13.06 -19.37
C VAL A 203 -30.12 14.15 -19.21
N THR A 204 -30.45 15.25 -18.52
CA THR A 204 -29.51 16.36 -18.28
C THR A 204 -28.36 15.94 -17.37
N ARG A 205 -28.49 14.86 -16.59
CA ARG A 205 -27.37 14.29 -15.82
C ARG A 205 -26.23 13.83 -16.72
N PHE A 206 -26.52 13.34 -17.92
CA PHE A 206 -25.46 13.02 -18.90
C PHE A 206 -24.78 14.28 -19.42
N GLN A 207 -25.51 15.40 -19.55
CA GLN A 207 -24.93 16.69 -19.90
C GLN A 207 -24.01 17.18 -18.78
N ALA A 208 -24.45 17.16 -17.51
CA ALA A 208 -23.62 17.53 -16.36
C ALA A 208 -22.37 16.64 -16.20
N ARG A 209 -22.48 15.35 -16.55
CA ARG A 209 -21.33 14.42 -16.61
C ARG A 209 -20.36 14.75 -17.75
N ASN A 210 -20.86 15.17 -18.91
CA ASN A 210 -20.02 15.47 -20.08
C ASN A 210 -19.53 16.92 -20.12
N TYR A 211 -20.09 17.81 -19.31
CA TYR A 211 -19.65 19.20 -19.19
C TYR A 211 -18.23 19.25 -18.64
N LEU A 212 -17.27 19.73 -19.46
CA LEU A 212 -15.85 19.81 -19.07
C LEU A 212 -15.50 21.16 -18.43
N GLY A 213 -16.19 22.23 -18.83
CA GLY A 213 -15.91 23.58 -18.36
C GLY A 213 -15.93 24.64 -19.46
N SER A 214 -15.67 25.88 -19.06
CA SER A 214 -15.50 27.05 -19.91
C SER A 214 -14.50 28.02 -19.28
N ASP A 215 -14.10 29.09 -20.00
CA ASP A 215 -13.20 30.11 -19.42
C ASP A 215 -13.79 30.88 -18.24
N ILE A 216 -15.12 30.95 -18.13
CA ILE A 216 -15.82 31.64 -17.04
C ILE A 216 -15.99 30.68 -15.86
N VAL A 217 -16.58 29.52 -16.09
CA VAL A 217 -16.87 28.53 -15.05
C VAL A 217 -15.58 27.87 -14.53
N GLY A 218 -14.55 27.81 -15.37
CA GLY A 218 -13.36 26.99 -15.17
C GLY A 218 -13.56 25.60 -15.75
N TYR A 219 -12.51 24.79 -15.67
CA TYR A 219 -12.51 23.40 -16.13
C TYR A 219 -12.48 22.44 -14.96
N LYS A 220 -13.30 21.39 -15.03
CA LYS A 220 -13.44 20.44 -13.92
C LYS A 220 -12.24 19.51 -13.80
N VAL A 221 -11.91 19.09 -12.59
CA VAL A 221 -10.97 17.98 -12.33
C VAL A 221 -11.59 16.66 -12.80
N ALA A 222 -10.79 15.75 -13.36
CA ALA A 222 -11.27 14.48 -13.92
C ALA A 222 -11.66 13.41 -12.85
N LEU A 223 -11.82 13.82 -11.59
CA LEU A 223 -12.28 13.04 -10.45
C LEU A 223 -13.24 13.90 -9.62
N CYS A 224 -14.19 13.25 -8.93
CA CYS A 224 -15.07 13.96 -8.01
C CYS A 224 -14.30 14.43 -6.76
N GLU A 225 -14.87 15.40 -6.05
CA GLU A 225 -14.32 15.98 -4.82
C GLU A 225 -14.01 14.90 -3.77
N ARG A 226 -14.89 13.91 -3.64
CA ARG A 226 -14.73 12.78 -2.69
C ARG A 226 -13.53 11.92 -3.07
N ASP A 227 -13.41 11.49 -4.34
CA ASP A 227 -12.30 10.66 -4.80
C ASP A 227 -10.97 11.40 -4.66
N VAL A 228 -10.93 12.67 -5.07
CA VAL A 228 -9.76 13.55 -4.87
C VAL A 228 -9.33 13.53 -3.41
N ALA A 229 -10.26 13.71 -2.47
CA ALA A 229 -9.97 13.72 -1.04
C ALA A 229 -9.46 12.35 -0.53
N ILE A 230 -10.08 11.25 -0.95
CA ILE A 230 -9.67 9.88 -0.58
C ILE A 230 -8.22 9.63 -1.00
N TYR A 231 -7.91 9.83 -2.28
CA TYR A 231 -6.60 9.47 -2.83
C TYR A 231 -5.49 10.44 -2.39
N PHE A 232 -5.78 11.73 -2.21
CA PHE A 232 -4.82 12.64 -1.58
C PHE A 232 -4.54 12.27 -0.13
N ALA A 233 -5.56 11.86 0.65
CA ALA A 233 -5.35 11.46 2.03
C ALA A 233 -4.56 10.14 2.15
N LEU A 234 -4.81 9.17 1.26
CA LEU A 234 -3.98 7.96 1.13
C LEU A 234 -2.51 8.33 0.87
N LEU A 235 -2.26 9.21 -0.11
CA LEU A 235 -0.91 9.70 -0.42
C LEU A 235 -0.27 10.44 0.76
N ALA A 236 -1.01 11.34 1.41
CA ALA A 236 -0.53 12.13 2.53
C ALA A 236 -0.12 11.24 3.71
N PHE A 237 -0.94 10.24 4.06
CA PHE A 237 -0.56 9.26 5.06
C PHE A 237 0.66 8.46 4.61
N GLY A 238 0.73 8.04 3.35
CA GLY A 238 1.88 7.31 2.82
C GLY A 238 3.20 8.07 2.90
N VAL A 239 3.18 9.38 2.65
CA VAL A 239 4.33 10.27 2.83
C VAL A 239 4.68 10.41 4.31
N LEU A 240 3.69 10.64 5.18
CA LEU A 240 3.87 10.72 6.63
C LEU A 240 4.46 9.43 7.22
N TYR A 241 3.92 8.28 6.82
CA TYR A 241 4.39 6.96 7.22
C TYR A 241 5.83 6.70 6.78
N GLY A 242 6.19 7.12 5.57
CA GLY A 242 7.58 7.08 5.10
C GLY A 242 8.50 8.01 5.89
N ALA A 243 8.10 9.25 6.12
CA ALA A 243 8.88 10.27 6.81
C ALA A 243 9.14 9.91 8.29
N THR A 244 8.22 9.20 8.93
CA THR A 244 8.39 8.69 10.31
C THR A 244 9.26 7.44 10.39
N GLY A 245 9.78 6.93 9.27
CA GLY A 245 10.55 5.69 9.23
C GLY A 245 9.68 4.45 9.45
N ARG A 246 8.40 4.50 9.01
CA ARG A 246 7.45 3.38 9.06
C ARG A 246 7.18 2.86 10.49
N ARG A 247 7.10 3.78 11.45
CA ARG A 247 6.99 3.45 12.89
C ARG A 247 5.57 3.26 13.39
N PHE A 248 4.56 3.69 12.63
CA PHE A 248 3.17 3.56 13.05
C PHE A 248 2.72 2.11 13.01
N LYS A 249 1.99 1.70 14.06
CA LYS A 249 1.27 0.43 14.08
C LYS A 249 -0.06 0.58 13.34
N SER A 250 -0.58 -0.55 12.86
CA SER A 250 -1.89 -0.59 12.21
C SER A 250 -2.97 -0.08 13.18
N LEU A 251 -3.89 0.70 12.64
CA LEU A 251 -5.06 1.16 13.34
C LEU A 251 -5.93 -0.04 13.77
N HIS A 252 -6.56 0.00 14.94
CA HIS A 252 -7.49 -1.05 15.32
C HIS A 252 -8.69 -1.08 14.34
N TRP A 253 -9.08 -2.27 13.87
CA TRP A 253 -10.12 -2.43 12.84
C TRP A 253 -11.45 -1.76 13.21
N VAL A 254 -11.83 -1.76 14.50
CA VAL A 254 -13.03 -1.05 14.99
C VAL A 254 -12.93 0.46 14.75
N ALA A 255 -11.77 1.07 15.03
CA ALA A 255 -11.57 2.50 14.79
C ALA A 255 -11.58 2.81 13.29
N TRP A 256 -11.02 1.93 12.47
CA TRP A 256 -11.11 2.04 11.01
C TRP A 256 -12.56 1.97 10.51
N ILE A 257 -13.37 1.03 11.02
CA ILE A 257 -14.79 0.93 10.65
C ILE A 257 -15.59 2.14 11.13
N LEU A 258 -15.50 2.49 12.41
CA LEU A 258 -16.35 3.53 12.99
C LEU A 258 -15.98 4.94 12.54
N ILE A 259 -14.69 5.23 12.37
CA ILE A 259 -14.19 6.57 12.06
C ILE A 259 -13.83 6.71 10.58
N GLY A 260 -13.26 5.68 9.96
CA GLY A 260 -12.93 5.69 8.54
C GLY A 260 -14.16 5.43 7.66
N ILE A 261 -14.80 4.26 7.82
CA ILE A 261 -15.93 3.84 6.97
C ILE A 261 -17.25 4.50 7.39
N GLY A 262 -17.49 4.64 8.69
CA GLY A 262 -18.76 5.13 9.23
C GLY A 262 -19.20 6.46 8.61
N PRO A 263 -18.39 7.53 8.67
CA PRO A 263 -18.79 8.84 8.17
C PRO A 263 -19.03 8.88 6.65
N ILE A 264 -18.14 8.28 5.85
CA ILE A 264 -18.31 8.22 4.38
C ILE A 264 -19.47 7.31 3.99
N GLY A 265 -19.70 6.24 4.75
CA GLY A 265 -20.83 5.34 4.60
C GLY A 265 -22.14 6.06 4.88
N LEU A 266 -22.25 6.78 5.99
CA LEU A 266 -23.43 7.56 6.34
C LEU A 266 -23.72 8.66 5.30
N ASP A 267 -22.70 9.42 4.90
CA ASP A 267 -22.84 10.48 3.89
C ASP A 267 -23.21 9.93 2.50
N GLY A 268 -22.47 8.93 2.02
CA GLY A 268 -22.71 8.31 0.72
C GLY A 268 -24.01 7.51 0.66
N PHE A 269 -24.35 6.76 1.70
CA PHE A 269 -25.58 5.97 1.79
C PHE A 269 -26.80 6.89 1.88
N SER A 270 -26.80 7.86 2.79
CA SER A 270 -27.93 8.79 2.90
C SER A 270 -28.19 9.51 1.58
N GLN A 271 -27.15 10.00 0.92
CA GLN A 271 -27.26 10.65 -0.39
C GLN A 271 -27.77 9.69 -1.49
N LEU A 272 -27.20 8.49 -1.59
CA LEU A 272 -27.58 7.52 -2.64
C LEU A 272 -29.05 7.10 -2.51
N PHE A 273 -29.47 6.77 -1.30
CA PHE A 273 -30.83 6.28 -1.05
C PHE A 273 -31.86 7.39 -1.10
N SER A 274 -31.54 8.61 -0.66
CA SER A 274 -32.44 9.75 -0.83
C SER A 274 -32.67 10.11 -2.31
N GLN A 275 -31.69 9.82 -3.18
CA GLN A 275 -31.77 10.15 -4.61
C GLN A 275 -32.65 9.19 -5.41
N PHE A 276 -32.97 7.99 -4.92
CA PHE A 276 -33.92 7.10 -5.60
C PHE A 276 -35.37 7.59 -5.50
N ASN A 277 -35.66 8.55 -4.61
CA ASN A 277 -36.96 9.17 -4.43
C ASN A 277 -38.13 8.17 -4.30
N TRP A 278 -37.90 7.05 -3.59
CA TRP A 278 -38.96 6.08 -3.31
C TRP A 278 -39.97 6.69 -2.34
N GLU A 279 -41.26 6.66 -2.71
CA GLU A 279 -42.34 7.29 -1.93
C GLU A 279 -42.34 6.89 -0.45
N TRP A 280 -42.11 5.60 -0.16
CA TRP A 280 -42.08 5.07 1.21
C TRP A 280 -40.87 5.54 2.03
N LEU A 281 -39.76 5.89 1.37
CA LEU A 281 -38.50 6.27 2.02
C LEU A 281 -38.38 7.78 2.19
N ASN A 282 -39.03 8.58 1.34
CA ASN A 282 -38.92 10.04 1.33
C ASN A 282 -39.36 10.68 2.66
N SER A 283 -40.28 10.06 3.39
CA SER A 283 -40.72 10.53 4.73
C SER A 283 -39.67 10.31 5.82
N LEU A 284 -38.81 9.31 5.68
CA LEU A 284 -37.74 8.97 6.62
C LEU A 284 -36.41 9.62 6.24
N LEU A 285 -36.15 9.72 4.94
CA LEU A 285 -34.90 10.20 4.37
C LEU A 285 -35.23 11.08 3.15
N PRO A 286 -35.49 12.39 3.38
CA PRO A 286 -35.81 13.30 2.28
C PRO A 286 -34.62 13.46 1.33
N TYR A 287 -34.91 13.91 0.11
CA TYR A 287 -33.88 14.20 -0.89
C TYR A 287 -32.74 15.02 -0.29
N ARG A 288 -31.50 14.56 -0.53
CA ARG A 288 -30.30 15.23 -0.07
C ARG A 288 -29.18 15.09 -1.09
N GLU A 289 -28.43 16.17 -1.28
CA GLU A 289 -27.14 16.18 -1.96
C GLU A 289 -26.03 16.50 -0.93
N SER A 290 -24.95 15.71 -0.91
CA SER A 290 -23.85 15.97 0.02
C SER A 290 -23.14 17.27 -0.36
N THR A 291 -22.76 18.07 0.63
CA THR A 291 -22.05 19.32 0.40
C THR A 291 -20.60 19.06 -0.01
N PRO A 292 -19.94 19.98 -0.75
CA PRO A 292 -18.52 19.85 -1.07
C PRO A 292 -17.65 19.62 0.17
N TYR A 293 -17.97 20.28 1.28
CA TYR A 293 -17.28 20.06 2.56
C TYR A 293 -17.41 18.62 3.06
N LEU A 294 -18.63 18.06 3.09
CA LEU A 294 -18.83 16.69 3.58
C LEU A 294 -18.15 15.66 2.69
N ARG A 295 -18.21 15.83 1.36
CA ARG A 295 -17.51 14.96 0.40
C ARG A 295 -16.00 14.95 0.64
N VAL A 296 -15.40 16.12 0.86
CA VAL A 296 -13.97 16.24 1.15
C VAL A 296 -13.63 15.69 2.53
N PHE A 297 -14.38 16.06 3.56
CA PHE A 297 -14.09 15.66 4.93
C PHE A 297 -14.21 14.14 5.11
N THR A 298 -15.34 13.55 4.72
CA THR A 298 -15.56 12.11 4.84
C THR A 298 -14.64 11.31 3.92
N GLY A 299 -14.38 11.81 2.70
CA GLY A 299 -13.42 11.21 1.77
C GLY A 299 -12.00 11.21 2.32
N ALA A 300 -11.50 12.35 2.79
CA ALA A 300 -10.17 12.47 3.37
C ALA A 300 -10.01 11.62 4.63
N LEU A 301 -11.02 11.62 5.51
CA LEU A 301 -11.01 10.82 6.72
C LEU A 301 -10.96 9.32 6.39
N PHE A 302 -11.79 8.86 5.47
CA PHE A 302 -11.76 7.47 4.99
C PHE A 302 -10.41 7.10 4.38
N GLY A 303 -9.88 7.93 3.47
CA GLY A 303 -8.59 7.70 2.84
C GLY A 303 -7.44 7.62 3.85
N PHE A 304 -7.36 8.59 4.77
CA PHE A 304 -6.32 8.63 5.79
C PHE A 304 -6.39 7.42 6.73
N MET A 305 -7.58 7.10 7.26
CA MET A 305 -7.76 5.97 8.18
C MET A 305 -7.52 4.63 7.50
N THR A 306 -7.87 4.51 6.20
CA THR A 306 -7.61 3.31 5.41
C THR A 306 -6.12 3.11 5.14
N ALA A 307 -5.37 4.17 4.82
CA ALA A 307 -3.92 4.07 4.71
C ALA A 307 -3.27 3.74 6.07
N TRP A 308 -3.75 4.33 7.16
CA TRP A 308 -3.25 4.00 8.51
C TRP A 308 -3.52 2.55 8.89
N PHE A 309 -4.67 2.01 8.54
CA PHE A 309 -4.94 0.60 8.72
C PHE A 309 -4.03 -0.28 7.83
N ALA A 310 -3.97 0.00 6.53
CA ALA A 310 -3.38 -0.90 5.55
C ALA A 310 -1.84 -0.83 5.48
N TYR A 311 -1.23 0.35 5.52
CA TYR A 311 0.20 0.51 5.21
C TYR A 311 1.12 -0.18 6.23
N PRO A 312 0.83 -0.13 7.55
CA PRO A 312 1.57 -0.92 8.53
C PRO A 312 1.44 -2.44 8.32
N ASN A 313 0.25 -2.93 7.96
CA ASN A 313 0.05 -4.36 7.66
C ASN A 313 0.83 -4.79 6.41
N ILE A 314 0.89 -3.93 5.38
CA ILE A 314 1.73 -4.17 4.20
C ILE A 314 3.21 -4.16 4.59
N GLU A 315 3.66 -3.24 5.45
CA GLU A 315 5.07 -3.21 5.91
C GLU A 315 5.46 -4.52 6.61
N GLU A 316 4.58 -5.10 7.42
CA GLU A 316 4.83 -6.39 8.09
C GLU A 316 5.09 -7.51 7.07
N SER A 317 4.20 -7.67 6.09
CA SER A 317 4.37 -8.66 5.01
C SER A 317 5.61 -8.39 4.15
N MET A 318 5.87 -7.13 3.82
CA MET A 318 7.06 -6.75 3.05
C MET A 318 8.34 -6.97 3.85
N SER A 319 8.32 -6.78 5.16
CA SER A 319 9.43 -7.04 6.07
C SER A 319 9.81 -8.52 6.07
N GLU A 320 8.83 -9.41 6.24
CA GLU A 320 9.06 -10.86 6.16
C GLU A 320 9.64 -11.27 4.80
N THR A 321 9.09 -10.70 3.72
CA THR A 321 9.57 -10.93 2.36
C THR A 321 11.03 -10.48 2.18
N ARG A 322 11.40 -9.31 2.73
CA ARG A 322 12.80 -8.84 2.72
C ARG A 322 13.72 -9.78 3.47
N GLN A 323 13.36 -10.21 4.68
CA GLN A 323 14.17 -11.11 5.50
C GLN A 323 14.39 -12.46 4.79
N TYR A 324 13.33 -13.01 4.19
CA TYR A 324 13.42 -14.23 3.39
C TYR A 324 14.44 -14.11 2.26
N TYR A 325 14.38 -13.03 1.48
CA TYR A 325 15.30 -12.84 0.35
C TYR A 325 16.72 -12.47 0.76
N ILE A 326 16.92 -11.70 1.84
CA ILE A 326 18.26 -11.43 2.39
C ILE A 326 18.96 -12.75 2.73
N LYS A 327 18.26 -13.64 3.44
CA LYS A 327 18.77 -14.98 3.75
C LYS A 327 19.02 -15.81 2.49
N LYS A 328 18.05 -15.86 1.56
CA LYS A 328 18.18 -16.61 0.30
C LYS A 328 19.42 -16.15 -0.48
N PHE A 329 19.64 -14.84 -0.60
CA PHE A 329 20.79 -14.30 -1.34
C PHE A 329 22.12 -14.61 -0.64
N ALA A 330 22.19 -14.49 0.70
CA ALA A 330 23.37 -14.86 1.46
C ALA A 330 23.75 -16.34 1.27
N VAL A 331 22.76 -17.25 1.27
CA VAL A 331 22.97 -18.68 1.06
C VAL A 331 23.50 -19.00 -0.35
N ASN A 332 23.03 -18.28 -1.36
CA ASN A 332 23.43 -18.50 -2.75
C ASN A 332 24.79 -17.89 -3.08
N GLN A 333 25.17 -16.77 -2.46
CA GLN A 333 26.51 -16.16 -2.61
C GLN A 333 27.66 -17.08 -2.16
N VAL A 334 27.38 -18.02 -1.25
CA VAL A 334 28.37 -19.00 -0.75
C VAL A 334 28.28 -20.34 -1.50
N SER A 335 27.33 -20.45 -2.44
CA SER A 335 27.10 -21.65 -3.24
C SER A 335 27.70 -21.59 -4.64
N GLU A 336 27.94 -20.38 -5.14
CA GLU A 336 28.84 -20.05 -6.26
C GLU A 336 30.30 -20.12 -5.77
#